data_AF-A0A6G3WU37-F1
#
_entry.id   AF-A0A6G3WU37-F1
#
_cell.length_a   1.000
_cell.length_b   1.000
_cell.length_c   1.000
_cell.angle_alpha   90.00
_cell.angle_beta   90.00
_cell.angle_gamma   90.00
#
_symmetry.space_group_name_H-M   'P 1'
#
loop_
_entity.id
_entity.type
_entity.pdbx_description
1 polymer ?
#
loop_
_entity_poly.entity_id
_entity_poly.type
_entity_poly.pdbx_seq_one_letter_code
_entity_poly.pdbx_strand_id
1 'polypeptide(L)'
;RGLAAFATSCVERFDVDSTSRVLQFSSPSFDASVLELCMAVGAGAALVVPPAGPLVGEPLADVLRDQRVSHALIPPAALASVPAEAAGQLTHFQGLVVGGDATSPELVAR
;
A
#
# COMPACT_ATOMS: atom_id res chain seq x y z
N ARG A 1 -8.23 22.40 7.28
CA ARG A 1 -9.48 21.75 6.78
C ARG A 1 -9.23 20.76 5.64
N GLY A 2 -8.30 21.02 4.72
CA GLY A 2 -8.01 20.09 3.59
C GLY A 2 -7.54 18.69 4.00
N LEU A 3 -6.54 18.58 4.88
CA LEU A 3 -5.98 17.28 5.26
C LEU A 3 -6.98 16.37 5.97
N ALA A 4 -7.82 16.92 6.86
CA ALA A 4 -8.86 16.14 7.53
C ALA A 4 -9.90 15.60 6.54
N ALA A 5 -10.37 16.44 5.61
CA ALA A 5 -11.29 16.01 4.56
C ALA A 5 -10.66 14.99 3.60
N PHE A 6 -9.36 15.13 3.32
CA PHE A 6 -8.59 14.17 2.54
C PHE A 6 -8.48 12.83 3.26
N ALA A 7 -8.16 12.82 4.56
CA ALA A 7 -8.12 11.59 5.35
C ALA A 7 -9.46 10.88 5.38
N THR A 8 -10.57 11.59 5.62
CA THR A 8 -11.92 11.02 5.51
C THR A 8 -12.16 10.41 4.13
N SER A 9 -11.76 11.11 3.06
CA SER A 9 -11.89 10.60 1.69
C SER A 9 -11.06 9.34 1.42
N CYS A 10 -9.85 9.24 1.98
CA CYS A 10 -9.00 8.06 1.88
C CYS A 10 -9.65 6.87 2.60
N VAL A 11 -10.08 7.07 3.85
CA VAL A 11 -10.76 6.04 4.65
C VAL A 11 -11.99 5.50 3.93
N GLU A 12 -12.86 6.38 3.44
CA GLU A 12 -14.09 6.00 2.75
C GLU A 12 -13.85 5.33 1.39
N ARG A 13 -12.91 5.84 0.58
CA ARG A 13 -12.69 5.31 -0.78
C ARG A 13 -11.89 4.01 -0.81
N PHE A 14 -11.01 3.82 0.16
CA PHE A 14 -10.17 2.63 0.26
C PHE A 14 -10.69 1.63 1.28
N ASP A 15 -11.88 1.87 1.87
CA ASP A 15 -12.55 0.98 2.83
C ASP A 15 -11.62 0.55 3.99
N VAL A 16 -10.83 1.51 4.49
CA VAL A 16 -9.86 1.27 5.55
C VAL A 16 -10.56 1.38 6.90
N ASP A 17 -10.35 0.41 7.77
CA ASP A 17 -10.87 0.40 9.14
C ASP A 17 -9.75 0.27 10.19
N SER A 18 -10.12 0.23 11.47
CA SER A 18 -9.16 0.13 12.57
C SER A 18 -8.43 -1.22 12.65
N THR A 19 -8.87 -2.23 11.90
CA THR A 19 -8.20 -3.55 11.81
C THR A 19 -7.21 -3.61 10.65
N SER A 20 -7.27 -2.63 9.75
CA SER A 20 -6.42 -2.55 8.57
C SER A 20 -4.95 -2.29 8.90
N ARG A 21 -4.10 -2.64 7.93
CA ARG A 21 -2.63 -2.52 8.03
C ARG A 21 -2.12 -1.92 6.73
N VAL A 22 -1.77 -0.63 6.76
CA VAL A 22 -1.37 0.15 5.59
C VAL A 22 0.15 0.15 5.49
N LEU A 23 0.70 -0.26 4.35
CA LEU A 23 2.14 -0.19 4.09
C LEU A 23 2.60 1.26 3.87
N GLN A 24 3.62 1.69 4.63
CA GLN A 24 4.38 2.91 4.36
C GLN A 24 5.45 2.59 3.32
N PHE A 25 5.07 2.54 2.04
CA PHE A 25 5.98 2.27 0.93
C PHE A 25 6.73 3.55 0.54
N SER A 26 6.01 4.66 0.46
CA SER A 26 6.52 5.92 -0.06
C SER A 26 7.50 6.55 0.91
N SER A 27 8.56 7.15 0.35
CA SER A 27 9.46 8.01 1.11
C SER A 27 8.66 9.11 1.83
N PRO A 28 8.94 9.42 3.11
CA PRO A 28 8.30 10.54 3.82
C PRO A 28 8.50 11.90 3.14
N SER A 29 9.49 12.03 2.25
CA SER A 29 9.73 13.23 1.45
C SER A 29 8.90 13.30 0.16
N PHE A 30 8.10 12.27 -0.14
CA PHE A 30 7.21 12.20 -1.29
C PHE A 30 5.75 12.29 -0.86
N ASP A 31 4.90 12.93 -1.66
CA ASP A 31 3.52 13.26 -1.27
C ASP A 31 2.63 12.03 -1.03
N ALA A 32 2.86 10.93 -1.75
CA ALA A 32 2.11 9.67 -1.57
C ALA A 32 2.22 9.11 -0.14
N SER A 33 3.29 9.44 0.61
CA SER A 33 3.39 9.10 2.04
C SER A 33 2.27 9.73 2.88
N VAL A 34 1.76 10.90 2.48
CA VAL A 34 0.64 11.56 3.15
C VAL A 34 -0.65 10.78 2.93
N LEU A 35 -0.85 10.18 1.74
CA LEU A 35 -1.99 9.31 1.47
C LEU A 35 -1.94 8.06 2.36
N GLU A 36 -0.77 7.41 2.45
CA GLU A 36 -0.53 6.24 3.32
C GLU A 36 -0.84 6.56 4.80
N LEU A 37 -0.32 7.69 5.30
CA LEU A 37 -0.60 8.19 6.64
C LEU A 37 -2.07 8.52 6.86
N CYS A 38 -2.72 9.16 5.88
CA CYS A 38 -4.12 9.54 5.96
C CYS A 38 -5.05 8.32 5.99
N MET A 39 -4.75 7.27 5.22
CA MET A 39 -5.45 5.98 5.32
C MET A 39 -5.29 5.38 6.72
N ALA A 40 -4.05 5.25 7.19
CA ALA A 40 -3.77 4.56 8.44
C ALA A 40 -4.32 5.32 9.66
N VAL A 41 -3.83 6.54 9.87
CA VAL A 41 -4.17 7.34 11.05
C VAL A 41 -5.63 7.81 11.00
N GLY A 42 -6.16 8.07 9.81
CA GLY A 42 -7.56 8.50 9.64
C GLY A 42 -8.57 7.45 10.08
N ALA A 43 -8.27 6.16 9.90
CA ALA A 43 -9.12 5.04 10.33
C ALA A 43 -8.76 4.48 11.72
N GLY A 44 -7.66 4.95 12.34
CA GLY A 44 -7.10 4.31 13.54
C GLY A 44 -6.47 2.94 13.26
N ALA A 45 -6.04 2.71 12.02
CA ALA A 45 -5.40 1.50 11.53
C ALA A 45 -3.90 1.48 11.85
N ALA A 46 -3.24 0.34 11.61
CA ALA A 46 -1.79 0.26 11.74
C ALA A 46 -1.06 0.79 10.49
N LEU A 47 -0.02 1.60 10.68
CA LEU A 47 0.96 1.92 9.65
C LEU A 47 2.14 0.95 9.75
N VAL A 48 2.37 0.17 8.70
CA VAL A 48 3.45 -0.82 8.61
C VAL A 48 4.68 -0.15 7.98
N VAL A 49 5.71 0.09 8.78
CA VAL A 49 7.00 0.61 8.30
C VAL A 49 7.90 -0.57 7.93
N PRO A 50 8.31 -0.71 6.66
CA PRO A 50 9.18 -1.79 6.23
C PRO A 50 10.60 -1.65 6.79
N PRO A 51 11.40 -2.72 6.82
CA PRO A 51 12.82 -2.63 7.11
C PRO A 51 13.54 -1.75 6.08
N ALA A 52 14.70 -1.20 6.46
CA ALA A 52 15.52 -0.42 5.55
C ALA A 52 16.03 -1.28 4.38
N GLY A 53 16.03 -0.71 3.17
CA GLY A 53 16.52 -1.35 1.97
C GLY A 53 15.53 -1.26 0.80
N PRO A 54 15.87 -1.83 -0.36
CA PRO A 54 14.98 -1.86 -1.51
C PRO A 54 13.73 -2.70 -1.21
N LEU A 55 12.56 -2.13 -1.44
CA LEU A 55 11.28 -2.82 -1.27
C LEU A 55 10.69 -3.20 -2.64
N VAL A 56 11.29 -4.20 -3.27
CA VAL A 56 10.95 -4.74 -4.60
C VAL A 56 11.14 -6.25 -4.60
N GLY A 57 10.50 -6.97 -5.51
CA GLY A 57 10.64 -8.42 -5.64
C GLY A 57 10.16 -9.18 -4.40
N GLU A 58 10.91 -10.23 -4.04
CA GLU A 58 10.62 -11.05 -2.86
C GLU A 58 10.57 -10.23 -1.55
N PRO A 59 11.49 -9.29 -1.27
CA PRO A 59 11.38 -8.42 -0.08
C PRO A 59 10.05 -7.68 0.06
N LEU A 60 9.46 -7.21 -1.04
CA LEU A 60 8.14 -6.58 -1.02
C LEU A 60 7.06 -7.62 -0.73
N ALA A 61 7.11 -8.79 -1.39
CA ALA A 61 6.19 -9.90 -1.12
C ALA A 61 6.24 -10.37 0.34
N ASP A 62 7.45 -10.52 0.90
CA ASP A 62 7.71 -10.88 2.29
C ASP A 62 7.05 -9.88 3.25
N VAL A 63 7.27 -8.57 3.05
CA VAL A 63 6.66 -7.55 3.92
C VAL A 63 5.14 -7.59 3.82
N LEU A 64 4.57 -7.68 2.61
CA LEU A 64 3.12 -7.75 2.42
C LEU A 64 2.52 -8.95 3.16
N ARG A 65 3.15 -10.12 3.03
CA ARG A 65 2.73 -11.39 3.66
C ARG A 65 2.94 -11.37 5.18
N ASP A 66 4.18 -11.20 5.61
CA ASP A 66 4.60 -11.43 7.00
C ASP A 66 4.07 -10.36 7.94
N GLN A 67 3.94 -9.12 7.45
CA GLN A 67 3.32 -8.04 8.22
C GLN A 67 1.81 -7.98 8.03
N ARG A 68 1.21 -8.92 7.30
CA ARG A 68 -0.23 -9.00 7.00
C ARG A 68 -0.78 -7.66 6.50
N VAL A 69 -0.06 -7.03 5.57
CA VAL A 69 -0.51 -5.77 4.98
C VAL A 69 -1.86 -6.00 4.33
N SER A 70 -2.81 -5.09 4.59
CA SER A 70 -4.12 -5.10 3.93
C SER A 70 -4.25 -4.05 2.84
N HIS A 71 -3.54 -2.92 2.96
CA HIS A 71 -3.59 -1.83 1.99
C HIS A 71 -2.18 -1.34 1.63
N ALA A 72 -1.93 -1.05 0.36
CA ALA A 72 -0.68 -0.44 -0.08
C ALA A 72 -0.87 0.47 -1.30
N LEU A 73 -0.04 1.50 -1.38
CA LEU A 73 0.19 2.26 -2.61
C LEU A 73 1.56 1.86 -3.17
N ILE A 74 1.58 1.28 -4.38
CA ILE A 74 2.80 0.70 -4.96
C ILE A 74 2.97 1.19 -6.40
N PRO A 75 4.12 1.78 -6.77
CA PRO A 75 4.40 2.14 -8.15
C PRO A 75 4.39 0.94 -9.10
N PRO A 76 3.96 1.11 -10.38
CA PRO A 76 3.89 0.03 -11.35
C PRO A 76 5.17 -0.80 -11.46
N ALA A 77 6.34 -0.16 -11.48
CA ALA A 77 7.62 -0.87 -11.59
C ALA A 77 7.93 -1.76 -10.37
N ALA A 78 7.63 -1.28 -9.15
CA ALA A 78 7.82 -2.08 -7.94
C ALA A 78 6.79 -3.21 -7.86
N LEU A 79 5.52 -2.93 -8.20
CA LEU A 79 4.47 -3.94 -8.26
C LEU A 79 4.83 -5.03 -9.29
N ALA A 80 5.31 -4.65 -10.48
CA ALA A 80 5.70 -5.57 -11.53
C ALA A 80 6.81 -6.54 -11.10
N SER A 81 7.68 -6.12 -10.18
CA SER A 81 8.77 -6.95 -9.66
C SER A 81 8.32 -8.07 -8.71
N VAL A 82 7.13 -7.96 -8.11
CA VAL A 82 6.59 -8.98 -7.19
C VAL A 82 6.36 -10.30 -7.94
N PRO A 83 6.87 -11.44 -7.46
CA PRO A 83 6.63 -12.74 -8.08
C PRO A 83 5.13 -13.07 -8.12
N ALA A 84 4.65 -13.58 -9.26
CA ALA A 84 3.22 -13.81 -9.46
C ALA A 84 2.65 -14.85 -8.49
N GLU A 85 3.44 -15.86 -8.15
CA GLU A 85 3.13 -16.91 -7.17
C GLU A 85 2.94 -16.38 -5.74
N ALA A 86 3.46 -15.19 -5.43
CA ALA A 86 3.29 -14.59 -4.10
C ALA A 86 1.85 -14.09 -3.89
N ALA A 87 1.13 -13.71 -4.96
CA ALA A 87 -0.22 -13.14 -4.87
C ALA A 87 -1.18 -14.08 -4.12
N GLY A 88 -1.11 -15.39 -4.35
CA GLY A 88 -1.94 -16.39 -3.67
C GLY A 88 -1.66 -16.53 -2.17
N GLN A 89 -0.55 -15.96 -1.68
CA GLN A 89 -0.14 -16.01 -0.27
C GLN A 89 -0.53 -14.74 0.50
N LEU A 90 -0.93 -13.67 -0.20
CA LEU A 90 -1.33 -12.39 0.37
C LEU A 90 -2.78 -12.42 0.88
N THR A 91 -3.08 -13.38 1.76
CA THR A 91 -4.45 -13.69 2.25
C THR A 91 -5.13 -12.56 3.02
N HIS A 92 -4.37 -11.55 3.46
CA HIS A 92 -4.87 -10.37 4.17
C HIS A 92 -4.96 -9.11 3.29
N PHE A 93 -4.51 -9.17 2.04
CA PHE A 93 -4.43 -8.02 1.15
C PHE A 93 -5.80 -7.72 0.54
N GLN A 94 -6.27 -6.49 0.74
CA GLN A 94 -7.64 -6.06 0.44
C GLN A 94 -7.67 -4.91 -0.58
N GLY A 95 -6.75 -3.94 -0.45
CA GLY A 95 -6.72 -2.75 -1.30
C GLY A 95 -5.34 -2.47 -1.88
N LEU A 96 -5.27 -2.31 -3.20
CA LEU A 96 -4.07 -1.89 -3.91
C LEU A 96 -4.33 -0.60 -4.67
N VAL A 97 -3.52 0.41 -4.37
CA VAL A 97 -3.42 1.62 -5.20
C VAL A 97 -2.15 1.51 -6.04
N VAL A 98 -2.29 1.61 -7.36
CA VAL A 98 -1.16 1.68 -8.29
C VAL A 98 -1.02 3.12 -8.77
N GLY A 99 0.13 3.75 -8.51
CA GLY A 99 0.31 5.16 -8.82
C GLY A 99 1.76 5.63 -8.76
N GLY A 100 2.00 6.87 -9.18
CA GLY A 100 3.34 7.46 -9.31
C GLY A 100 3.94 7.37 -10.72
N ASP A 101 3.40 6.50 -11.58
CA ASP A 101 3.68 6.46 -13.02
C ASP A 101 2.52 5.75 -13.76
N ALA A 102 2.59 5.67 -15.09
CA ALA A 102 1.63 4.95 -15.92
C ALA A 102 1.67 3.43 -15.63
N THR A 103 0.48 2.85 -15.42
CA THR A 103 0.30 1.39 -15.32
C THR A 103 -0.14 0.80 -16.65
N SER A 104 0.19 -0.48 -16.90
CA SER A 104 -0.26 -1.20 -18.10
C SER A 104 -1.48 -2.08 -17.82
N PRO A 105 -2.34 -2.35 -18.82
CA PRO A 105 -3.47 -3.27 -18.67
C PRO A 105 -3.04 -4.69 -18.26
N GLU A 106 -1.88 -5.15 -18.75
CA GLU A 106 -1.33 -6.46 -18.41
C GLU A 106 -0.95 -6.55 -16.94
N LEU A 107 -0.41 -5.48 -16.36
CA LEU A 107 -0.08 -5.44 -14.94
C LEU A 107 -1.35 -5.42 -14.07
N VAL A 108 -2.44 -4.82 -14.54
CA VAL A 108 -3.73 -4.80 -13.84
C VAL A 108 -4.43 -6.16 -13.89
N ALA A 109 -4.28 -6.91 -14.99
CA ALA A 109 -4.92 -8.20 -15.18
C ALA A 109 -4.19 -9.37 -14.49
N ARG A 110 -2.97 -9.13 -13.98
CA ARG A 110 -2.12 -10.11 -13.31
C ARG A 110 -2.52 -10.30 -11.86
#